data_AF-A0A960EZ45-F1
#
_entry.id   AF-A0A960EZ45-F1
#
_cell.length_a   1.000
_cell.length_b   1.000
_cell.length_c   1.000
_cell.angle_alpha   90.00
_cell.angle_beta   90.00
_cell.angle_gamma   90.00
#
_symmetry.space_group_name_H-M   'P 1'
#
loop_
_entity.id
_entity.type
_entity.pdbx_description
1 polymer ?
#
loop_
_entity_poly.entity_id
_entity_poly.type
_entity_poly.pdbx_seq_one_letter_code
_entity_poly.pdbx_strand_id
1 'polypeptide(L)'
;MDVLWGLLFFGGLGGLWYLGYRIDPHWSTKDGTRFVCNSQVISMEGPIGRKREAQVNVIPDGTLIIGQRVALRRRRTTWVITAKSDDPPKHKAVYLIRKTDGGNLQIDQMALYLPTKSRCIKVLDDALATRQSRAR
;
A
#
# COMPACT_ATOMS: atom_id res chain seq x y z
N MET A 1 39.92 0.91 24.42
CA MET A 1 39.13 1.86 23.61
C MET A 1 38.50 1.18 22.40
N ASP A 2 39.24 0.31 21.70
CA ASP A 2 38.77 -0.31 20.45
C ASP A 2 37.53 -1.21 20.61
N VAL A 3 37.42 -1.93 21.73
CA VAL A 3 36.25 -2.78 22.04
C VAL A 3 34.98 -1.93 22.21
N LEU A 4 35.07 -0.79 22.89
CA LEU A 4 33.93 0.12 23.09
C LEU A 4 33.46 0.70 21.76
N TRP A 5 34.39 1.13 20.91
CA TRP A 5 34.08 1.62 19.56
C TRP A 5 33.47 0.53 18.68
N GLY A 6 33.97 -0.71 18.76
CA GLY A 6 33.37 -1.85 18.07
C GLY A 6 31.93 -2.09 18.49
N LEU A 7 31.65 -2.12 19.80
CA LEU A 7 30.29 -2.31 20.32
C LEU A 7 29.33 -1.18 19.88
N LEU A 8 29.77 0.07 19.92
CA LEU A 8 28.96 1.20 19.45
C LEU A 8 28.68 1.12 17.95
N PHE A 9 29.67 0.71 17.14
CA PHE A 9 29.50 0.57 15.70
C PHE A 9 28.50 -0.53 15.36
N PHE A 10 28.68 -1.75 15.89
CA PHE A 10 27.76 -2.87 15.64
C PHE A 10 26.38 -2.63 16.26
N GLY A 11 26.32 -2.00 17.43
CA GLY A 11 25.07 -1.58 18.05
C GLY A 11 24.32 -0.54 17.20
N GLY A 12 25.03 0.44 16.66
CA GLY A 12 24.46 1.44 15.75
C GLY A 12 23.94 0.84 14.45
N LEU A 13 24.72 -0.06 13.82
CA LEU A 13 24.28 -0.79 12.63
C LEU A 13 23.06 -1.67 12.91
N GLY A 14 23.07 -2.41 14.01
CA GLY A 14 21.92 -3.22 14.45
C GLY A 14 20.68 -2.36 14.72
N GLY A 15 20.86 -1.19 15.33
CA GLY A 15 19.79 -0.22 15.57
C GLY A 15 19.19 0.33 14.28
N LEU A 16 20.03 0.73 13.31
CA LEU A 16 19.58 1.18 11.99
C LEU A 16 18.86 0.06 11.21
N TRP A 17 19.41 -1.15 11.27
CA TRP A 17 18.79 -2.33 10.67
C TRP A 17 17.41 -2.58 11.27
N TYR A 18 17.31 -2.67 12.61
CA TYR A 18 16.04 -2.84 13.31
C TYR A 18 15.02 -1.75 12.97
N LEU A 19 15.44 -0.49 12.92
CA LEU A 19 14.57 0.64 12.58
C LEU A 19 14.05 0.53 11.14
N GLY A 20 14.91 0.16 10.20
CA GLY A 20 14.54 -0.05 8.79
C GLY A 20 13.50 -1.15 8.58
N TYR A 21 13.53 -2.21 9.38
CA TYR A 21 12.54 -3.30 9.29
C TYR A 21 11.21 -2.96 9.98
N ARG A 22 11.23 -2.09 11.00
CA ARG A 22 10.04 -1.74 11.77
C ARG A 22 9.21 -0.63 11.11
N ILE A 23 9.84 0.23 10.33
CA ILE A 23 9.15 1.29 9.58
C ILE A 23 8.58 0.66 8.31
N ASP A 24 7.26 0.46 8.28
CA ASP A 24 6.58 0.10 7.03
C ASP A 24 6.94 1.13 5.95
N PRO A 25 7.34 0.70 4.74
CA PRO A 25 7.68 1.61 3.64
C PRO A 25 6.42 2.37 3.23
N HIS A 26 6.28 3.57 3.81
CA HIS A 26 5.20 4.48 3.52
C HIS A 26 5.75 5.86 3.21
N TRP A 27 5.47 6.31 2.00
CA TRP A 27 5.74 7.67 1.55
C TRP A 27 4.52 8.16 0.79
N SER A 28 4.16 9.43 0.94
CA SER A 28 3.01 10.03 0.27
C SER A 28 3.38 11.43 -0.19
N THR A 29 2.90 11.84 -1.36
CA THR A 29 2.95 13.24 -1.80
C THR A 29 2.14 14.13 -0.87
N LYS A 30 2.40 15.44 -0.91
CA LYS A 30 1.68 16.43 -0.10
C LYS A 30 0.17 16.35 -0.29
N ASP A 31 -0.26 16.13 -1.54
CA ASP A 31 -1.67 16.04 -1.94
C ASP A 31 -2.29 14.65 -1.71
N GLY A 32 -1.50 13.66 -1.29
CA GLY A 32 -1.99 12.30 -1.02
C GLY A 32 -2.30 11.45 -2.26
N THR A 33 -2.17 12.02 -3.47
CA THR A 33 -2.51 11.34 -4.74
C THR A 33 -1.49 10.30 -5.18
N ARG A 34 -0.23 10.41 -4.76
CA ARG A 34 0.82 9.44 -5.06
C ARG A 34 1.45 8.95 -3.78
N PHE A 35 1.53 7.65 -3.61
CA PHE A 35 2.10 7.07 -2.40
C PHE A 35 2.69 5.69 -2.63
N VAL A 36 3.55 5.28 -1.71
CA VAL A 36 4.11 3.95 -1.59
C VAL A 36 3.47 3.28 -0.38
N CYS A 37 3.08 2.02 -0.55
CA CYS A 37 2.49 1.23 0.51
C CYS A 37 2.79 -0.26 0.35
N ASN A 38 2.50 -1.02 1.41
CA ASN A 38 2.51 -2.47 1.32
C ASN A 38 1.20 -2.96 0.70
N SER A 39 1.33 -3.88 -0.24
CA SER A 39 0.20 -4.51 -0.94
C SER A 39 0.28 -6.03 -0.83
N GLN A 40 -0.87 -6.70 -0.81
CA GLN A 40 -0.93 -8.15 -0.79
C GLN A 40 -2.09 -8.64 -1.65
N VAL A 41 -1.82 -9.57 -2.55
CA VAL A 41 -2.84 -10.17 -3.40
C VAL A 41 -3.77 -10.99 -2.51
N ILE A 42 -5.08 -10.91 -2.77
CA ILE A 42 -6.11 -11.66 -2.04
C ILE A 42 -6.81 -12.58 -3.04
N SER A 43 -6.92 -13.85 -2.66
CA SER A 43 -7.79 -14.85 -3.30
C SER A 43 -9.02 -15.11 -2.43
N MET A 44 -9.97 -15.90 -2.93
CA MET A 44 -11.17 -16.28 -2.17
C MET A 44 -10.85 -16.99 -0.85
N GLU A 45 -9.75 -17.74 -0.81
CA GLU A 45 -9.31 -18.50 0.38
C GLU A 45 -8.49 -17.65 1.37
N GLY A 46 -8.07 -16.44 0.97
CA GLY A 46 -7.28 -15.54 1.81
C GLY A 46 -6.09 -14.88 1.09
N PRO A 47 -5.19 -14.24 1.86
CA PRO A 47 -4.06 -13.50 1.31
C PRO A 47 -3.00 -14.44 0.71
N ILE A 48 -2.57 -14.15 -0.52
CA ILE A 48 -1.54 -14.91 -1.24
C ILE A 48 -0.17 -14.24 -1.09
N GLY A 49 0.79 -15.02 -0.57
CA GLY A 49 2.20 -14.65 -0.52
C GLY A 49 2.53 -13.51 0.45
N ARG A 50 3.76 -13.01 0.37
CA ARG A 50 4.23 -11.90 1.22
C ARG A 50 3.71 -10.55 0.76
N LYS A 51 3.63 -9.61 1.70
CA LYS A 51 3.41 -8.19 1.39
C LYS A 51 4.52 -7.67 0.48
N ARG A 52 4.16 -6.89 -0.52
CA ARG A 52 5.07 -6.29 -1.51
C ARG A 52 4.83 -4.81 -1.59
N GLU A 53 5.89 -4.06 -1.75
CA GLU A 53 5.81 -2.63 -2.03
C GLU A 53 5.05 -2.37 -3.34
N ALA A 54 4.09 -1.46 -3.27
CA ALA A 54 3.31 -0.95 -4.39
C ALA A 54 3.37 0.58 -4.42
N GLN A 55 3.62 1.11 -5.61
CA GLN A 55 3.51 2.53 -5.91
C GLN A 55 2.12 2.80 -6.45
N VAL A 56 1.35 3.61 -5.76
CA VAL A 56 -0.04 3.93 -6.11
C VAL A 56 -0.13 5.38 -6.55
N ASN A 57 -0.83 5.61 -7.66
CA ASN A 57 -1.20 6.93 -8.14
C ASN A 57 -2.72 6.96 -8.34
N VAL A 58 -3.39 7.80 -7.57
CA VAL A 58 -4.83 8.05 -7.66
C VAL A 58 -5.07 9.08 -8.75
N ILE A 59 -5.87 8.71 -9.75
CA ILE A 59 -6.33 9.60 -10.82
C ILE A 59 -7.62 10.32 -10.35
N PRO A 60 -7.91 11.54 -10.82
CA PRO A 60 -9.12 12.28 -10.46
C PRO A 60 -10.45 11.56 -10.67
N ASP A 61 -10.50 10.53 -11.52
CA ASP A 61 -11.70 9.72 -11.78
C ASP A 61 -11.97 8.66 -10.68
N GLY A 62 -11.11 8.57 -9.66
CA GLY A 62 -11.17 7.58 -8.59
C GLY A 62 -10.43 6.27 -8.90
N THR A 63 -9.79 6.18 -10.08
CA THR A 63 -9.04 5.02 -10.51
C THR A 63 -7.62 5.04 -9.93
N LEU A 64 -7.09 3.86 -9.60
CA LEU A 64 -5.75 3.67 -9.06
C LEU A 64 -4.83 3.06 -10.10
N ILE A 65 -3.76 3.76 -10.47
CA ILE A 65 -2.64 3.14 -11.19
C ILE A 65 -1.67 2.59 -10.16
N ILE A 66 -1.46 1.29 -10.20
CA ILE A 66 -0.55 0.59 -9.28
C ILE A 66 0.63 0.04 -10.06
N GLY A 67 1.81 0.54 -9.69
CA GLY A 67 3.11 0.03 -10.10
C GLY A 67 3.63 -0.99 -9.08
N GLN A 68 3.79 -2.24 -9.50
CA GLN A 68 4.46 -3.26 -8.71
C GLN A 68 5.78 -3.68 -9.36
N ARG A 69 6.81 -3.84 -8.53
CA ARG A 69 8.08 -4.43 -8.97
C ARG A 69 7.97 -5.95 -8.86
N VAL A 70 7.94 -6.62 -10.01
CA VAL A 70 7.97 -8.08 -10.09
C VAL A 70 9.29 -8.47 -10.76
N ALA A 71 10.21 -9.01 -9.96
CA ALA A 71 11.59 -9.28 -10.37
C ALA A 71 12.25 -8.01 -10.96
N LEU A 72 12.71 -8.07 -12.21
CA LEU A 72 13.35 -6.94 -12.92
C LEU A 72 12.34 -6.04 -13.66
N ARG A 73 11.06 -6.40 -13.77
CA ARG A 73 10.07 -5.63 -14.54
C ARG A 73 9.13 -4.87 -13.63
N ARG A 74 8.84 -3.62 -13.99
CA ARG A 74 7.77 -2.83 -13.38
C ARG A 74 6.49 -3.07 -14.18
N ARG A 75 5.47 -3.63 -13.54
CA ARG A 75 4.13 -3.74 -14.13
C ARG A 75 3.28 -2.60 -13.59
N ARG A 76 2.65 -1.84 -14.49
CA ARG A 76 1.60 -0.88 -14.14
C ARG A 76 0.27 -1.51 -14.50
N THR A 77 -0.65 -1.45 -13.55
CA THR A 77 -1.97 -2.05 -13.67
C THR A 77 -2.99 -1.08 -13.11
N THR A 78 -4.20 -1.13 -13.64
CA THR A 78 -5.29 -0.24 -13.27
C THR A 78 -6.22 -0.96 -12.31
N TRP A 79 -6.55 -0.31 -11.21
CA TRP A 79 -7.34 -0.84 -10.11
C TRP A 79 -8.39 0.17 -9.69
N VAL A 80 -9.43 -0.31 -9.02
CA VAL A 80 -10.44 0.54 -8.39
C VAL A 80 -10.65 0.10 -6.95
N ILE A 81 -10.93 1.06 -6.07
CA ILE A 81 -11.25 0.78 -4.67
C ILE A 81 -12.64 0.17 -4.62
N THR A 82 -12.76 -0.96 -3.93
CA THR A 82 -14.03 -1.67 -3.77
C THR A 82 -14.55 -1.53 -2.35
N ALA A 83 -13.67 -1.63 -1.35
CA ALA A 83 -14.05 -1.57 0.05
C ALA A 83 -12.92 -1.06 0.94
N LYS A 84 -13.30 -0.65 2.16
CA LYS A 84 -12.42 -0.37 3.29
C LYS A 84 -12.72 -1.42 4.36
N SER A 85 -11.69 -1.93 5.04
CA SER A 85 -11.88 -2.91 6.11
C SER A 85 -12.39 -2.24 7.39
N ASP A 86 -13.43 -2.82 7.99
CA ASP A 86 -14.03 -2.36 9.25
C ASP A 86 -13.25 -2.79 10.50
N ASP A 87 -12.44 -3.86 10.38
CA ASP A 87 -11.57 -4.36 11.45
C ASP A 87 -10.08 -4.41 11.01
N PRO A 88 -9.43 -3.25 10.84
CA PRO A 88 -8.04 -3.23 10.42
C PRO A 88 -7.07 -3.45 11.60
N PRO A 89 -5.85 -3.96 11.34
CA PRO A 89 -4.81 -4.06 12.35
C PRO A 89 -4.48 -2.70 13.00
N LYS A 90 -4.06 -2.70 14.27
CA LYS A 90 -3.73 -1.47 15.02
C LYS A 90 -2.83 -0.52 14.22
N HIS A 91 -3.23 0.76 14.18
CA HIS A 91 -2.55 1.85 13.46
C HIS A 91 -2.45 1.69 11.94
N LYS A 92 -3.19 0.75 11.34
CA LYS A 92 -3.26 0.55 9.89
C LYS A 92 -4.69 0.75 9.38
N ALA A 93 -4.79 1.26 8.15
CA ALA A 93 -5.99 1.27 7.35
C ALA A 93 -5.79 0.28 6.20
N VAL A 94 -6.78 -0.58 5.96
CA VAL A 94 -6.73 -1.59 4.91
C VAL A 94 -7.82 -1.32 3.89
N TYR A 95 -7.41 -1.18 2.63
CA TYR A 95 -8.31 -0.97 1.51
C TYR A 95 -8.27 -2.16 0.58
N LEU A 96 -9.45 -2.64 0.17
CA LEU A 96 -9.59 -3.67 -0.83
C LEU A 96 -9.76 -3.02 -2.20
N ILE A 97 -8.89 -3.41 -3.12
CA ILE A 97 -8.88 -2.94 -4.50
C ILE A 97 -9.07 -4.13 -5.43
N ARG A 98 -9.70 -3.86 -6.57
CA ARG A 98 -9.95 -4.86 -7.62
C ARG A 98 -9.41 -4.36 -8.94
N LYS A 99 -8.78 -5.25 -9.69
CA LYS A 99 -8.18 -4.89 -10.98
C LYS A 99 -9.30 -4.58 -11.97
N THR A 100 -9.08 -3.55 -12.80
CA THR A 100 -9.99 -3.20 -13.88
C THR A 100 -9.26 -3.19 -15.21
N ASP A 101 -9.92 -3.70 -16.24
CA ASP A 101 -9.45 -3.66 -17.62
C ASP A 101 -10.59 -3.15 -18.51
N GLY A 102 -10.39 -1.98 -19.10
CA GLY A 102 -11.43 -1.32 -19.92
C GLY A 102 -12.75 -1.04 -19.18
N GLY A 103 -12.73 -0.90 -17.85
CA GLY A 103 -13.95 -0.66 -17.03
C GLY A 103 -14.61 -1.92 -16.48
N ASN A 104 -14.22 -3.12 -16.95
CA ASN A 104 -14.68 -4.38 -16.39
C ASN A 104 -13.87 -4.76 -15.14
N LEU A 105 -14.55 -5.22 -14.08
CA LEU A 105 -13.92 -5.68 -12.85
C LEU A 105 -13.42 -7.11 -13.02
N GLN A 106 -12.12 -7.33 -12.81
CA GLN A 106 -11.52 -8.67 -12.82
C GLN A 106 -11.65 -9.34 -11.45
N ILE A 107 -11.45 -10.66 -11.39
CA ILE A 107 -11.49 -11.44 -10.14
C ILE A 107 -10.30 -11.08 -9.23
N ASP A 108 -9.19 -10.62 -9.80
CA ASP A 108 -7.97 -10.23 -9.08
C ASP A 108 -8.25 -9.13 -8.05
N GLN A 109 -8.00 -9.45 -6.78
CA GLN A 109 -8.14 -8.54 -5.65
C GLN A 109 -6.80 -8.36 -4.93
N MET A 110 -6.68 -7.21 -4.27
CA MET A 110 -5.50 -6.88 -3.50
C MET A 110 -5.87 -6.00 -2.31
N ALA A 111 -5.19 -6.19 -1.19
CA ALA A 111 -5.27 -5.30 -0.05
C ALA A 111 -4.09 -4.32 -0.07
N LEU A 112 -4.38 -3.05 0.17
CA LEU A 112 -3.41 -1.99 0.45
C LEU A 112 -3.37 -1.74 1.95
N TYR A 113 -2.15 -1.75 2.52
CA TYR A 113 -1.90 -1.49 3.94
C TYR A 113 -1.25 -0.12 4.10
N LEU A 114 -1.93 0.77 4.81
CA LEU A 114 -1.53 2.16 4.98
C LEU A 114 -1.52 2.56 6.46
N PRO A 115 -0.66 3.48 6.91
CA PRO A 115 -0.77 4.05 8.24
C PRO A 115 -2.06 4.88 8.39
N THR A 116 -2.80 4.72 9.50
CA THR A 116 -4.10 5.42 9.74
C THR A 116 -4.03 6.95 9.74
N LYS A 117 -2.84 7.53 9.90
CA LYS A 117 -2.63 8.99 9.88
C LYS A 117 -2.11 9.50 8.53
N SER A 118 -2.04 8.65 7.51
CA SER A 118 -1.54 9.05 6.20
C SER A 118 -2.47 10.03 5.49
N ARG A 119 -1.88 10.99 4.77
CA ARG A 119 -2.62 11.98 3.97
C ARG A 119 -3.41 11.35 2.82
N CYS A 120 -2.96 10.20 2.30
CA CYS A 120 -3.64 9.49 1.22
C CYS A 120 -4.99 8.88 1.65
N ILE A 121 -5.26 8.74 2.96
CA ILE A 121 -6.52 8.17 3.44
C ILE A 121 -7.72 8.99 2.97
N LYS A 122 -7.63 10.31 3.06
CA LYS A 122 -8.71 11.21 2.60
C LYS A 122 -8.99 10.99 1.11
N VAL A 123 -7.92 10.94 0.30
CA VAL A 123 -8.02 10.74 -1.16
C VAL A 123 -8.62 9.37 -1.51
N LEU A 124 -8.28 8.33 -0.76
CA LEU A 124 -8.84 6.98 -0.97
C LEU A 124 -10.28 6.87 -0.52
N ASP A 125 -10.65 7.53 0.59
CA ASP A 125 -12.03 7.60 1.06
C ASP A 125 -12.91 8.37 0.04
N ASP A 126 -12.41 9.48 -0.53
CA ASP A 126 -13.09 10.25 -1.58
C ASP A 126 -13.26 9.43 -2.88
N ALA A 127 -12.23 8.66 -3.26
CA ALA A 127 -12.29 7.76 -4.42
C ALA A 127 -13.28 6.60 -4.20
N LEU A 128 -13.35 6.05 -2.98
CA LEU A 128 -14.33 5.04 -2.61
C LEU A 128 -15.76 5.59 -2.68
N ALA A 129 -16.00 6.79 -2.13
CA ALA A 129 -17.31 7.44 -2.16
C ALA A 129 -17.77 7.72 -3.60
N THR A 130 -16.86 8.20 -4.46
CA THR A 130 -17.12 8.43 -5.89
C THR A 130 -17.49 7.13 -6.63
N ARG A 131 -16.89 6.00 -6.25
CA ARG A 131 -17.21 4.71 -6.85
C ARG A 131 -18.58 4.20 -6.41
N GLN A 132 -18.91 4.37 -5.14
CA GLN A 132 -20.20 3.98 -4.58
C GLN A 132 -21.35 4.77 -5.20
N SER A 133 -21.15 6.05 -5.51
CA SER A 133 -22.16 6.86 -6.20
C SER A 133 -22.40 6.44 -7.65
N ARG A 134 -21.37 5.98 -8.37
CA ARG A 134 -21.50 5.45 -9.75
C ARG A 134 -22.11 4.05 -9.83
N ALA A 135 -22.17 3.32 -8.72
CA ALA A 135 -22.73 1.97 -8.67
C ALA A 135 -24.22 1.94 -8.28
N ARG A 136 -24.78 3.09 -7.89
CA ARG A 136 -26.22 3.32 -7.71
C ARG A 136 -26.81 3.88 -8.98
#